data_AF-A0A376ZFA8-F1
#
_entry.id   AF-A0A376ZFA8-F1
#
_cell.length_a   1.000
_cell.length_b   1.000
_cell.length_c   1.000
_cell.angle_alpha   90.00
_cell.angle_beta   90.00
_cell.angle_gamma   90.00
#
_symmetry.space_group_name_H-M   'P 1'
#
loop_
_entity.id
_entity.type
_entity.pdbx_description
1 polymer ?
#
loop_
_entity_poly.entity_id
_entity_poly.type
_entity_poly.pdbx_seq_one_letter_code
_entity_poly.pdbx_strand_id
1 'polypeptide(L)'
;MPQIIRDYQETVGSRDQFNYGVNLSYQNQGNETTAGANLTWNAPVATVNGSYSQSSTYRQAGASVSGGIVAWSGGVNLANRLSETFAVMNAPGIKDAYVNGQKYRTTNRNGVVVYDGMTPYRENHLMLDVSQSDSEAELRGNRKIAAPYRGAVVLVNLIPISASPGL
;
A
#
# COMPACT_ATOMS: atom_id res chain seq x y z
N MET A 1 13.73 -33.13 18.01
CA MET A 1 13.02 -33.89 16.95
C MET A 1 12.57 -32.92 15.86
N PRO A 2 12.59 -33.27 14.57
CA PRO A 2 12.34 -32.30 13.51
C PRO A 2 10.84 -32.01 13.33
N GLN A 3 10.53 -30.74 13.14
CA GLN A 3 9.24 -30.22 12.67
C GLN A 3 9.35 -30.08 11.15
N ILE A 4 8.33 -30.48 10.38
CA ILE A 4 8.30 -30.24 8.93
C ILE A 4 7.30 -29.11 8.69
N ILE A 5 7.78 -28.00 8.13
CA ILE A 5 6.97 -26.84 7.74
C ILE A 5 7.12 -26.66 6.23
N ARG A 6 5.99 -26.50 5.53
CA ARG A 6 5.92 -26.16 4.12
C ARG A 6 5.06 -24.92 3.96
N ASP A 7 5.65 -23.86 3.42
CA ASP A 7 4.98 -22.60 3.16
C ASP A 7 4.99 -22.29 1.67
N TYR A 8 3.88 -21.78 1.17
CA TYR A 8 3.72 -21.30 -0.20
C TYR A 8 3.11 -19.91 -0.17
N GLN A 9 3.63 -18.97 -0.96
CA GLN A 9 3.14 -17.60 -1.03
C GLN A 9 3.20 -17.10 -2.47
N GLU A 10 2.15 -16.42 -2.91
CA GLU A 10 2.07 -15.80 -4.22
C GLU A 10 1.44 -14.40 -4.14
N THR A 11 1.84 -13.54 -5.07
CA THR A 11 1.26 -12.21 -5.24
C THR A 11 0.63 -12.12 -6.62
N VAL A 12 -0.63 -11.71 -6.68
CA VAL A 12 -1.44 -11.64 -7.90
C VAL A 12 -2.20 -10.32 -8.00
N GLY A 13 -2.68 -10.02 -9.21
CA GLY A 13 -3.44 -8.81 -9.53
C GLY A 13 -2.63 -7.80 -10.33
N SER A 14 -3.33 -6.96 -11.11
CA SER A 14 -2.72 -5.98 -12.01
C SER A 14 -1.82 -4.94 -11.30
N ARG A 15 -2.01 -4.77 -9.98
CA ARG A 15 -1.29 -3.83 -9.12
C ARG A 15 -0.52 -4.54 -8.00
N ASP A 16 -0.29 -5.85 -8.11
CA ASP A 16 0.38 -6.67 -7.09
C ASP A 16 -0.31 -6.54 -5.71
N GLN A 17 -1.65 -6.40 -5.75
CA GLN A 17 -2.45 -6.00 -4.60
C GLN A 17 -2.99 -7.16 -3.77
N PHE A 18 -2.99 -8.39 -4.29
CA PHE A 18 -3.45 -9.57 -3.57
C PHE A 18 -2.26 -10.47 -3.26
N ASN A 19 -2.03 -10.77 -2.00
CA ASN A 19 -1.06 -11.76 -1.55
C ASN A 19 -1.83 -12.89 -0.88
N TYR A 20 -1.59 -14.13 -1.28
CA TYR A 20 -2.11 -15.29 -0.57
C TYR A 20 -0.99 -16.24 -0.22
N GLY A 21 -1.16 -16.92 0.91
CA GLY A 21 -0.26 -17.95 1.36
C GLY A 21 -1.01 -19.15 1.89
N VAL A 22 -0.39 -20.31 1.77
CA VAL A 22 -0.81 -21.54 2.43
C VAL A 22 0.38 -22.12 3.18
N ASN A 23 0.13 -22.59 4.40
CA ASN A 23 1.15 -23.17 5.26
C ASN A 23 0.68 -24.53 5.79
N LEU A 24 1.59 -25.48 5.84
CA LEU A 24 1.37 -26.82 6.38
C LEU A 24 2.50 -27.15 7.33
N SER A 25 2.17 -27.43 8.59
CA SER A 25 3.14 -27.84 9.61
C SER A 25 2.74 -29.15 10.26
N TYR A 26 3.73 -30.01 10.48
CA TYR A 26 3.55 -31.30 11.15
C TYR A 26 4.47 -31.43 12.36
N GLN A 27 3.86 -31.68 13.53
CA GLN A 27 4.51 -31.78 14.81
C GLN A 27 4.43 -33.21 15.37
N ASN A 28 5.59 -33.87 15.42
CA ASN A 28 5.72 -35.26 15.90
C ASN A 28 5.42 -35.40 17.41
N GLN A 29 5.61 -34.34 18.19
CA GLN A 29 5.38 -34.34 19.63
C GLN A 29 3.96 -33.79 19.90
N GLY A 30 2.97 -34.68 19.82
CA GLY A 30 1.54 -34.36 19.92
C GLY A 30 0.68 -34.89 18.78
N ASN A 31 1.29 -35.43 17.72
CA ASN A 31 0.61 -35.91 16.49
C ASN A 31 -0.32 -34.85 15.90
N GLU A 32 0.16 -33.61 15.87
CA GLU A 32 -0.62 -32.44 15.49
C GLU A 32 -0.21 -31.96 14.10
N THR A 33 -1.19 -31.91 13.20
CA THR A 33 -1.04 -31.37 11.85
C THR A 33 -1.83 -30.08 11.80
N THR A 34 -1.17 -29.00 11.40
CA THR A 34 -1.79 -27.70 11.22
C THR A 34 -1.71 -27.30 9.75
N ALA A 35 -2.83 -26.90 9.19
CA ALA A 35 -2.95 -26.29 7.88
C ALA A 35 -3.48 -24.88 8.04
N GLY A 36 -2.88 -23.93 7.35
CA GLY A 36 -3.33 -22.55 7.34
C GLY A 36 -3.34 -21.96 5.95
N ALA A 37 -4.17 -20.93 5.79
CA ALA A 37 -4.21 -20.08 4.62
C ALA A 37 -4.37 -18.63 5.06
N ASN A 38 -3.69 -17.73 4.38
CA ASN A 38 -3.79 -16.29 4.59
C ASN A 38 -4.04 -15.58 3.26
N LEU A 39 -4.77 -14.49 3.31
CA LEU A 39 -5.06 -13.60 2.19
C LEU A 39 -4.89 -12.16 2.68
N THR A 40 -4.11 -11.38 1.94
CA THR A 40 -3.94 -9.95 2.15
C THR A 40 -4.33 -9.22 0.88
N TRP A 41 -5.22 -8.25 1.00
CA TRP A 41 -5.58 -7.33 -0.07
C TRP A 41 -5.17 -5.91 0.29
N ASN A 42 -4.22 -5.36 -0.47
CA ASN A 42 -3.74 -3.98 -0.37
C ASN A 42 -4.52 -3.07 -1.32
N ALA A 43 -5.68 -2.58 -0.89
CA ALA A 43 -6.38 -1.53 -1.62
C ALA A 43 -5.66 -0.18 -1.41
N PRO A 44 -5.86 0.84 -2.28
CA PRO A 44 -5.24 2.16 -2.10
C PRO A 44 -5.64 2.87 -0.80
N VAL A 45 -6.81 2.53 -0.24
CA VAL A 45 -7.41 3.20 0.92
C VAL A 45 -7.38 2.37 2.21
N ALA A 46 -7.13 1.06 2.12
CA ALA A 46 -7.11 0.14 3.26
C ALA A 46 -6.38 -1.16 2.89
N THR A 47 -5.80 -1.83 3.87
CA THR A 47 -5.32 -3.21 3.77
C THR A 47 -6.27 -4.12 4.54
N VAL A 48 -6.76 -5.17 3.87
CA VAL A 48 -7.64 -6.19 4.43
C VAL A 48 -6.86 -7.48 4.54
N ASN A 49 -6.91 -8.15 5.68
CA ASN A 49 -6.32 -9.46 5.88
C ASN A 49 -7.39 -10.45 6.29
N GLY A 50 -7.30 -11.67 5.77
CA GLY A 50 -8.07 -12.83 6.17
C GLY A 50 -7.11 -13.98 6.43
N SER A 51 -7.42 -14.78 7.44
CA SER A 51 -6.66 -15.98 7.76
C SER A 51 -7.59 -17.07 8.25
N TYR A 52 -7.25 -18.30 7.91
CA TYR A 52 -7.92 -19.49 8.37
C TYR A 52 -6.85 -20.51 8.73
N SER A 53 -6.95 -21.10 9.91
CA SER A 53 -6.07 -22.17 10.35
C SER A 53 -6.88 -23.30 10.97
N GLN A 54 -6.46 -24.52 10.69
CA GLN A 54 -7.06 -25.73 11.20
C GLN A 54 -5.96 -26.61 11.73
N SER A 55 -6.05 -26.95 13.02
CA SER A 55 -5.21 -27.93 13.68
C SER A 55 -5.98 -29.22 13.95
N SER A 56 -5.32 -30.23 14.51
CA SER A 56 -5.98 -31.48 14.91
C SER A 56 -7.04 -31.27 15.99
N THR A 57 -6.89 -30.24 16.82
CA THR A 57 -7.72 -30.01 18.02
C THR A 57 -8.67 -28.81 17.88
N TYR A 58 -8.38 -27.85 17.00
CA TYR A 58 -9.16 -26.62 16.90
C TYR A 58 -9.12 -26.00 15.50
N ARG A 59 -10.03 -25.05 15.25
CA ARG A 59 -10.07 -24.23 14.05
C ARG A 59 -10.11 -22.76 14.45
N GLN A 60 -9.35 -21.93 13.77
CA GLN A 60 -9.34 -20.49 13.98
C GLN A 60 -9.55 -19.79 12.63
N ALA A 61 -10.39 -18.78 12.64
CA ALA A 61 -10.56 -17.87 11.52
C ALA A 61 -10.41 -16.45 12.04
N GLY A 62 -9.75 -15.60 11.28
CA GLY A 62 -9.54 -14.22 11.65
C GLY A 62 -9.60 -13.32 10.42
N ALA A 63 -10.15 -12.13 10.58
CA ALA A 63 -10.09 -11.09 9.59
C ALA A 63 -9.70 -9.77 10.26
N SER A 64 -8.93 -8.94 9.58
CA SER A 64 -8.55 -7.62 10.06
C SER A 64 -8.56 -6.62 8.92
N VAL A 65 -8.86 -5.36 9.26
CA VAL A 65 -8.78 -4.23 8.33
C VAL A 65 -7.92 -3.18 8.99
N SER A 66 -6.92 -2.68 8.27
CA SER A 66 -6.02 -1.62 8.71
C SER A 66 -5.97 -0.53 7.66
N GLY A 67 -5.85 0.72 8.10
CA GLY A 67 -5.73 1.88 7.23
C GLY A 67 -5.40 3.11 8.05
N GLY A 68 -5.33 4.26 7.38
CA GLY A 68 -5.09 5.56 7.97
C GLY A 68 -6.03 6.62 7.40
N ILE A 69 -6.37 7.60 8.23
CA ILE A 69 -7.12 8.78 7.82
C ILE A 69 -6.21 9.99 8.04
N VAL A 70 -6.07 10.82 7.01
CA VAL A 70 -5.25 12.04 7.04
C VAL A 70 -6.14 13.24 6.75
N ALA A 71 -6.23 14.16 7.69
CA ALA A 71 -6.82 15.47 7.50
C ALA A 71 -5.72 16.50 7.26
N TRP A 72 -5.83 17.28 6.19
CA TRP A 72 -4.87 18.33 5.83
C TRP A 72 -5.59 19.50 5.13
N SER A 73 -4.86 20.53 4.74
CA SER A 73 -5.43 21.76 4.15
C SER A 73 -6.26 21.53 2.88
N GLY A 74 -6.03 20.44 2.15
CA GLY A 74 -6.81 20.03 0.97
C GLY A 74 -7.96 19.05 1.26
N GLY A 75 -8.26 18.75 2.53
CA GLY A 75 -9.38 17.90 2.95
C GLY A 75 -8.95 16.59 3.63
N VAL A 76 -9.82 15.58 3.58
CA VAL A 76 -9.61 14.28 4.23
C VAL A 76 -9.27 13.22 3.18
N ASN A 77 -8.24 12.43 3.43
CA ASN A 77 -7.79 11.36 2.56
C ASN A 77 -7.59 10.07 3.35
N LEU A 78 -7.88 8.95 2.69
CA LEU A 78 -7.64 7.61 3.22
C LEU A 78 -6.31 7.09 2.70
N ALA A 79 -5.64 6.32 3.53
CA ALA A 79 -4.37 5.67 3.23
C ALA A 79 -4.46 4.19 3.60
N ASN A 80 -3.88 3.32 2.78
CA ASN A 80 -3.82 1.90 3.09
C ASN A 80 -2.98 1.58 4.33
N ARG A 81 -1.99 2.43 4.60
CA ARG A 81 -1.13 2.39 5.79
C ARG A 81 -0.63 3.79 6.07
N LEU A 82 -0.40 4.07 7.35
CA LEU A 82 0.25 5.29 7.81
C LEU A 82 1.50 4.91 8.60
N SER A 83 2.59 5.62 8.36
CA SER A 83 3.82 5.54 9.13
C SER A 83 3.97 6.80 9.98
N GLU A 84 4.93 6.80 10.90
CA GLU A 84 5.25 7.98 11.73
C GLU A 84 5.64 9.19 10.87
N THR A 85 6.29 8.96 9.73
CA THR A 85 6.79 10.02 8.84
C THR A 85 6.28 9.75 7.43
N PHE A 86 5.41 10.62 6.92
CA PHE A 86 4.72 10.39 5.66
C PHE A 86 4.55 11.68 4.86
N ALA A 87 4.26 11.53 3.56
CA ALA A 87 3.97 12.63 2.66
C ALA A 87 2.51 12.58 2.21
N VAL A 88 1.92 13.75 2.07
CA VAL A 88 0.69 13.96 1.30
C VAL A 88 1.10 14.55 -0.03
N MET A 89 0.93 13.79 -1.11
CA MET A 89 1.18 14.26 -2.47
C MET A 89 -0.12 14.70 -3.10
N ASN A 90 -0.16 15.97 -3.51
CA ASN A 90 -1.29 16.61 -4.16
C ASN A 90 -0.90 16.93 -5.61
N ALA A 91 -1.56 16.25 -6.54
CA ALA A 91 -1.39 16.41 -7.98
C ALA A 91 -2.77 16.57 -8.65
N PRO A 92 -3.41 17.75 -8.55
CA PRO A 92 -4.75 17.97 -9.07
C PRO A 92 -4.87 17.55 -10.55
N GLY A 93 -5.92 16.81 -10.89
CA GLY A 93 -6.17 16.34 -12.27
C GLY A 93 -5.44 15.04 -12.66
N ILE A 94 -4.61 14.47 -11.79
CA ILE A 94 -3.89 13.22 -12.06
C ILE A 94 -4.49 12.08 -11.24
N LYS A 95 -5.32 11.26 -11.88
CA LYS A 95 -5.99 10.12 -11.24
C LYS A 95 -5.23 8.81 -11.52
N ASP A 96 -5.25 7.87 -10.58
CA ASP A 96 -4.69 6.53 -10.75
C ASP A 96 -3.18 6.49 -11.08
N ALA A 97 -2.42 7.56 -10.80
CA ALA A 97 -0.98 7.58 -10.96
C ALA A 97 -0.28 6.84 -9.84
N TYR A 98 0.77 6.08 -10.17
CA TYR A 98 1.51 5.28 -9.21
C TYR A 98 2.56 6.12 -8.50
N VAL A 99 2.79 5.83 -7.22
CA VAL A 99 3.84 6.49 -6.44
C VAL A 99 5.10 5.64 -6.45
N ASN A 100 6.22 6.16 -6.94
CA ASN A 100 7.51 5.47 -6.96
C ASN A 100 7.44 4.03 -7.52
N GLY A 101 6.58 3.78 -8.51
CA GLY A 101 6.35 2.46 -9.10
C GLY A 101 5.54 1.48 -8.22
N GLN A 102 5.04 1.90 -7.07
CA GLN A 102 4.17 1.10 -6.20
C GLN A 102 2.74 1.10 -6.75
N LYS A 103 2.39 0.09 -7.55
CA LYS A 103 1.11 0.02 -8.26
C LYS A 103 -0.12 -0.03 -7.32
N TYR A 104 0.01 -0.59 -6.12
CA TYR A 104 -1.09 -0.63 -5.14
C TYR A 104 -1.34 0.73 -4.45
N ARG A 105 -0.49 1.73 -4.70
CA ARG A 105 -0.62 3.11 -4.20
C ARG A 105 -0.84 4.07 -5.34
N THR A 106 -2.09 4.50 -5.45
CA THR A 106 -2.52 5.34 -6.57
C THR A 106 -3.16 6.62 -6.07
N THR A 107 -3.05 7.69 -6.86
CA THR A 107 -3.79 8.92 -6.61
C THR A 107 -5.29 8.68 -6.70
N ASN A 108 -6.04 9.30 -5.79
CA ASN A 108 -7.50 9.23 -5.78
C ASN A 108 -8.12 10.13 -6.86
N ARG A 109 -9.46 10.23 -6.87
CA ARG A 109 -10.22 11.06 -7.81
C ARG A 109 -9.82 12.54 -7.81
N ASN A 110 -9.33 13.04 -6.69
CA ASN A 110 -8.90 14.43 -6.53
C ASN A 110 -7.40 14.61 -6.85
N GLY A 111 -6.70 13.55 -7.24
CA GLY A 111 -5.26 13.58 -7.49
C GLY A 111 -4.40 13.57 -6.24
N VAL A 112 -4.93 13.08 -5.12
CA VAL A 112 -4.22 13.04 -3.84
C VAL A 112 -3.83 11.61 -3.48
N VAL A 113 -2.62 11.44 -2.95
CA VAL A 113 -2.12 10.16 -2.42
C VAL A 113 -1.29 10.38 -1.16
N VAL A 114 -1.44 9.49 -0.19
CA VAL A 114 -0.61 9.46 1.02
C VAL A 114 0.51 8.43 0.83
N TYR A 115 1.75 8.85 1.04
CA TYR A 115 2.94 8.01 0.91
C TYR A 115 3.65 7.87 2.25
N ASP A 116 3.67 6.66 2.78
CA ASP A 116 4.22 6.34 4.09
C ASP A 116 5.67 5.82 4.03
N GLY A 117 6.26 5.72 2.84
CA GLY A 117 7.57 5.09 2.58
C GLY A 117 8.76 6.01 2.87
N MET A 118 8.61 6.99 3.74
CA MET A 118 9.63 8.00 4.00
C MET A 118 10.60 7.57 5.10
N THR A 119 11.88 7.79 4.85
CA THR A 119 12.95 7.59 5.83
C THR A 119 13.34 8.94 6.45
N PRO A 120 13.20 9.12 7.78
CA PRO A 120 13.63 10.33 8.47
C PRO A 120 15.12 10.63 8.25
N TYR A 121 15.48 11.91 8.22
CA TYR A 121 16.85 12.40 8.07
C TYR A 121 17.56 11.97 6.78
N ARG A 122 16.81 11.48 5.78
CA ARG A 122 17.33 11.09 4.46
C ARG A 122 16.53 11.76 3.37
N GLU A 123 17.18 11.97 2.23
CA GLU A 123 16.50 12.40 1.02
C GLU A 123 15.54 11.30 0.55
N ASN A 124 14.26 11.65 0.48
CA ASN A 124 13.21 10.79 -0.06
C ASN A 124 12.78 11.37 -1.39
N HIS A 125 12.86 10.55 -2.43
CA HIS A 125 12.42 10.92 -3.77
C HIS A 125 10.94 10.56 -3.88
N LEU A 126 10.12 11.57 -4.14
CA LEU A 126 8.67 11.45 -4.27
C LEU A 126 8.33 11.69 -5.72
N MET A 127 7.98 10.61 -6.43
CA MET A 127 7.66 10.64 -7.84
C MET A 127 6.32 10.01 -8.15
N LEU A 128 5.57 10.70 -9.02
CA LEU A 128 4.36 10.17 -9.63
C LEU A 128 4.69 9.63 -11.02
N ASP A 129 4.33 8.38 -11.24
CA ASP A 129 4.37 7.70 -12.52
C ASP A 129 2.97 7.75 -13.15
N VAL A 130 2.88 8.54 -14.22
CA VAL A 130 1.64 8.79 -14.99
C VAL A 130 1.55 7.92 -16.25
N SER A 131 2.55 7.06 -16.52
CA SER A 131 2.62 6.23 -17.73
C SER A 131 1.47 5.23 -17.88
N GLN A 132 0.74 4.96 -16.79
CA GLN A 132 -0.41 4.07 -16.73
C GLN A 132 -1.66 4.78 -16.15
N SER A 133 -1.64 6.12 -16.06
CA SER A 133 -2.78 6.89 -15.59
C SER A 133 -3.74 7.22 -16.73
N ASP A 134 -5.04 7.30 -16.45
CA ASP A 134 -6.08 7.71 -17.41
C ASP A 134 -5.94 9.18 -17.89
N SER A 135 -4.97 9.95 -17.35
CA SER A 135 -4.81 11.37 -17.61
C SER A 135 -3.81 11.62 -18.75
N GLU A 136 -4.22 12.40 -19.77
CA GLU A 136 -3.35 12.96 -20.84
C GLU A 136 -2.38 14.06 -20.34
N ALA A 137 -2.16 14.13 -19.03
CA ALA A 137 -1.40 15.21 -18.40
C ALA A 137 0.09 14.85 -18.33
N GLU A 138 0.92 15.60 -19.05
CA GLU A 138 2.36 15.59 -18.80
C GLU A 138 2.67 16.34 -17.49
N LEU A 139 3.69 15.89 -16.76
CA LEU A 139 4.16 16.49 -15.51
C LEU A 139 5.53 17.14 -15.73
N ARG A 140 5.69 18.47 -15.55
CA ARG A 140 7.04 19.05 -15.35
C ARG A 140 7.42 18.93 -13.89
N GLY A 141 8.53 18.23 -13.65
CA GLY A 141 9.00 18.00 -12.28
C GLY A 141 8.14 16.97 -11.56
N ASN A 142 7.99 15.78 -12.16
CA ASN A 142 7.35 14.61 -11.54
C ASN A 142 8.11 14.07 -10.32
N ARG A 143 9.19 14.73 -9.89
CA ARG A 143 10.06 14.32 -8.79
C ARG A 143 10.25 15.49 -7.84
N LYS A 144 9.92 15.27 -6.58
CA LYS A 144 10.24 16.16 -5.46
C LYS A 144 11.14 15.41 -4.50
N ILE A 145 12.07 16.13 -3.88
CA ILE A 145 12.97 15.56 -2.88
C ILE A 145 12.64 16.22 -1.55
N ALA A 146 12.44 15.41 -0.53
CA ALA A 146 12.18 15.88 0.84
C ALA A 146 13.03 15.11 1.84
N ALA A 147 13.62 15.84 2.79
CA ALA A 147 14.37 15.28 3.91
C ALA A 147 13.64 15.58 5.24
N PRO A 148 12.63 14.76 5.61
CA PRO A 148 11.80 14.99 6.79
C PRO A 148 12.54 14.69 8.10
N TYR A 149 12.14 15.39 9.17
CA TYR A 149 12.39 14.93 10.53
C TYR A 149 11.49 13.74 10.88
N ARG A 150 11.86 12.98 11.92
CA ARG A 150 10.99 11.92 12.44
C ARG A 150 9.68 12.53 12.94
N GLY A 151 8.56 11.95 12.55
CA GLY A 151 7.23 12.45 12.90
C GLY A 151 6.70 13.53 11.95
N ALA A 152 7.46 13.92 10.93
CA ALA A 152 7.04 15.00 10.03
C ALA A 152 5.99 14.52 9.02
N VAL A 153 5.03 15.40 8.76
CA VAL A 153 4.06 15.26 7.66
C VAL A 153 4.46 16.24 6.57
N VAL A 154 4.89 15.73 5.42
CA VAL A 154 5.37 16.55 4.31
C VAL A 154 4.27 16.72 3.27
N LEU A 155 3.84 17.95 3.03
CA LEU A 155 2.94 18.27 1.93
C LEU A 155 3.75 18.54 0.66
N VAL A 156 3.43 17.81 -0.42
CA VAL A 156 4.09 17.96 -1.72
C VAL A 156 3.04 18.31 -2.77
N ASN A 157 3.20 19.47 -3.38
CA ASN A 157 2.35 19.91 -4.49
C ASN A 157 3.08 19.64 -5.81
N LEU A 158 2.46 18.85 -6.68
CA LEU A 158 2.89 18.55 -8.05
C LEU A 158 1.91 19.25 -9.00
N ILE A 159 2.42 20.10 -9.88
CA ILE A 159 1.61 20.89 -10.80
C ILE A 159 1.70 20.25 -12.20
N PRO A 160 0.60 19.80 -12.82
CA PRO A 160 0.60 19.32 -14.21
C PRO A 160 0.86 20.45 -15.20
N ILE A 161 1.55 20.15 -16.32
CA ILE A 161 1.82 21.14 -17.37
C ILE A 161 0.76 21.19 -18.47
N SER A 162 -0.06 20.16 -18.63
CA SER A 162 -1.16 20.13 -19.59
C SER A 162 -2.45 19.65 -18.92
N ALA A 163 -3.05 20.50 -18.10
CA ALA A 163 -4.50 20.43 -17.92
C ALA A 163 -5.12 21.15 -19.11
N SER A 164 -5.39 20.44 -20.21
CA SER A 164 -6.27 21.01 -21.23
C SER A 164 -7.64 21.21 -20.58
N PRO A 165 -8.18 22.44 -20.52
CA PRO A 165 -9.54 22.63 -20.07
C PRO A 165 -10.42 21.98 -21.13
N GLY A 166 -11.04 20.85 -20.78
CA GLY A 166 -12.03 20.20 -21.64
C GLY A 166 -13.11 21.22 -22.00
N LEU A 167 -13.32 21.37 -23.31
CA LEU A 167 -14.45 22.07 -23.93
C LEU A 167 -15.79 21.43 -23.55
#